data_AF-A0ABD6VKW6-F1
#
_entry.id   AF-A0ABD6VKW6-F1
#
_cell.length_a   1.000
_cell.length_b   1.000
_cell.length_c   1.000
_cell.angle_alpha   90.00
_cell.angle_beta   90.00
_cell.angle_gamma   90.00
#
_symmetry.space_group_name_H-M   'P 1'
#
loop_
_entity.id
_entity.type
_entity.pdbx_description
1 polymer ?
#
loop_
_entity_poly.entity_id
_entity_poly.type
_entity_poly.pdbx_seq_one_letter_code
_entity_poly.pdbx_strand_id
1 'polypeptide(L)'
;MKHMENKLFNDTNEMVMATLIAIALLSTLLCFIQYLLSKQNFTKTCELFKDEFKRLPTQVMIYQSGGFFFSFMRDSFFIIALIAKENGYYTRDMHNDEIRFIKNLPSKTTQWIKTKVIITIFSFISYLTAFIFYLTVIRN
;
A
#
# COMPACT_ATOMS: atom_id res chain seq x y z
N MET A 1 2.60 -49.77 17.45
CA MET A 1 1.79 -48.58 17.14
C MET A 1 2.78 -47.46 16.81
N LYS A 2 2.98 -47.14 15.52
CA LYS A 2 3.91 -46.09 15.09
C LYS A 2 3.36 -44.76 15.61
N HIS A 3 4.04 -44.17 16.59
CA HIS A 3 3.83 -42.78 16.92
C HIS A 3 4.21 -41.98 15.67
N MET A 4 3.19 -41.49 14.96
CA MET A 4 3.34 -40.57 13.86
C MET A 4 3.68 -39.21 14.50
N GLU A 5 4.95 -39.03 14.87
CA GLU A 5 5.45 -37.71 15.26
C GLU A 5 5.22 -36.78 14.08
N ASN A 6 4.38 -35.79 14.30
CA ASN A 6 4.06 -34.77 13.34
C ASN A 6 5.30 -33.86 13.23
N LYS A 7 6.27 -34.29 12.41
CA LYS A 7 7.58 -33.67 12.14
C LYS A 7 7.51 -32.32 11.42
N LEU A 8 6.39 -31.59 11.54
CA LEU A 8 6.14 -30.44 10.68
C LEU A 8 6.96 -29.20 11.10
N PHE A 9 7.39 -29.10 12.36
CA PHE A 9 8.30 -28.06 12.86
C PHE A 9 9.08 -28.61 14.05
N ASN A 10 10.41 -28.66 13.96
CA ASN A 10 11.23 -29.29 15.00
C ASN A 10 11.97 -28.27 15.89
N ASP A 11 12.01 -26.98 15.51
CA ASP A 11 12.59 -25.90 16.31
C ASP A 11 11.66 -24.68 16.44
N THR A 12 11.60 -24.10 17.65
CA THR A 12 10.80 -22.90 17.99
C THR A 12 11.00 -21.75 16.99
N ASN A 13 12.22 -21.58 16.47
CA ASN A 13 12.56 -20.54 15.49
C ASN A 13 11.87 -20.76 14.14
N GLU A 14 11.71 -22.01 13.71
CA GLU A 14 11.00 -22.34 12.47
C GLU A 14 9.51 -22.02 12.59
N MET A 15 8.90 -22.28 13.75
CA MET A 15 7.51 -21.91 14.03
C MET A 15 7.30 -20.39 14.04
N VAL A 16 8.24 -19.64 14.64
CA VAL A 16 8.21 -18.17 14.62
C VAL A 16 8.33 -17.66 13.19
N MET A 17 9.26 -18.20 12.40
CA MET A 17 9.42 -17.81 11.00
C MET A 17 8.16 -18.10 10.18
N ALA A 18 7.57 -19.29 10.33
CA ALA A 18 6.32 -19.66 9.66
C ALA A 18 5.18 -18.69 10.01
N THR A 19 5.10 -18.28 11.28
CA THR A 19 4.12 -17.29 11.75
C THR A 19 4.34 -15.92 11.11
N LEU A 20 5.59 -15.44 11.04
CA LEU A 20 5.92 -14.17 10.39
C LEU A 20 5.60 -14.18 8.89
N ILE A 21 5.88 -15.29 8.20
CA ILE A 21 5.51 -15.47 6.79
C ILE A 21 3.99 -15.44 6.62
N ALA A 22 3.25 -16.14 7.48
CA ALA A 22 1.79 -16.15 7.44
C ALA A 22 1.22 -14.72 7.61
N ILE A 23 1.75 -13.94 8.56
CA ILE A 23 1.36 -12.53 8.75
C ILE A 23 1.66 -11.70 7.50
N ALA A 24 2.85 -11.86 6.90
CA ALA A 24 3.21 -11.14 5.69
C ALA A 24 2.26 -11.49 4.52
N LEU A 25 1.92 -12.76 4.33
CA LEU A 25 0.97 -13.20 3.31
C LEU A 25 -0.44 -12.65 3.55
N LEU A 26 -0.92 -12.68 4.80
CA LEU A 26 -2.20 -12.08 5.19
C LEU A 26 -2.21 -10.57 4.92
N SER A 27 -1.10 -9.87 5.18
CA SER A 27 -0.98 -8.45 4.88
C SER A 27 -1.09 -8.16 3.38
N THR A 28 -0.55 -9.02 2.52
CA THR A 28 -0.70 -8.91 1.06
C THR A 28 -2.14 -9.15 0.61
N LEU A 29 -2.84 -10.10 1.23
CA LEU A 29 -4.26 -10.29 0.99
C LEU A 29 -5.08 -9.05 1.37
N LEU A 30 -4.76 -8.41 2.51
CA LEU A 30 -5.38 -7.14 2.91
C LEU A 30 -5.11 -6.01 1.90
N CYS A 31 -3.87 -5.88 1.41
CA CYS A 31 -3.54 -4.95 0.34
C CYS A 31 -4.39 -5.20 -0.92
N PHE A 32 -4.56 -6.47 -1.30
CA PHE A 32 -5.35 -6.85 -2.47
C PHE A 32 -6.84 -6.54 -2.29
N ILE A 33 -7.42 -6.88 -1.14
CA ILE A 33 -8.81 -6.53 -0.80
C ILE A 33 -9.00 -5.02 -0.84
N GLN A 34 -8.09 -4.25 -0.23
CA GLN A 34 -8.14 -2.80 -0.24
C GLN A 34 -8.04 -2.23 -1.66
N TYR A 35 -7.22 -2.81 -2.53
CA TYR A 35 -7.14 -2.44 -3.94
C TYR A 35 -8.49 -2.60 -4.65
N LEU A 36 -9.19 -3.70 -4.42
CA LEU A 36 -10.52 -3.94 -5.00
C LEU A 36 -11.56 -2.94 -4.47
N LEU A 37 -11.60 -2.74 -3.15
CA LEU A 37 -12.56 -1.84 -2.49
C LEU A 37 -12.34 -0.37 -2.87
N SER A 38 -11.09 0.05 -3.05
CA SER A 38 -10.75 1.44 -3.37
C SER A 38 -10.97 1.80 -4.84
N LYS A 39 -11.23 0.83 -5.74
CA LYS A 39 -11.34 1.07 -7.19
C LYS A 39 -12.38 2.13 -7.57
N GLN A 40 -13.57 2.09 -6.96
CA GLN A 40 -14.62 3.06 -7.23
C GLN A 40 -14.24 4.46 -6.75
N ASN A 41 -13.71 4.57 -5.52
CA ASN A 41 -13.29 5.85 -4.98
C ASN A 41 -12.11 6.45 -5.76
N PHE A 42 -11.13 5.64 -6.17
CA PHE A 42 -10.05 6.05 -7.05
C PHE A 42 -10.58 6.63 -8.37
N THR A 43 -11.51 5.93 -9.02
CA THR A 43 -12.11 6.37 -10.29
C THR A 43 -12.82 7.71 -10.10
N LYS A 44 -13.61 7.84 -9.03
CA LYS A 44 -14.28 9.09 -8.69
C LYS A 44 -13.31 10.24 -8.40
N THR A 45 -12.21 9.99 -7.70
CA THR A 45 -11.17 11.00 -7.46
C THR A 45 -10.51 11.44 -8.77
N CYS A 46 -10.28 10.50 -9.70
CA CYS A 46 -9.75 10.81 -11.03
C CYS A 46 -10.72 11.65 -11.87
N GLU A 47 -12.02 11.33 -11.84
CA GLU A 47 -13.07 12.11 -12.52
C GLU A 47 -13.13 13.54 -11.99
N LEU A 48 -13.20 13.71 -10.67
CA LEU A 48 -13.20 15.03 -10.03
C LEU A 48 -11.96 15.84 -10.41
N PHE A 49 -10.78 15.22 -10.40
CA PHE A 49 -9.54 15.87 -10.79
C PHE A 49 -9.54 16.27 -12.28
N LYS A 50 -10.04 15.39 -13.15
CA LYS A 50 -10.15 15.66 -14.58
C LYS A 50 -11.15 16.76 -14.89
N ASP A 51 -12.26 16.83 -14.14
CA ASP A 51 -13.26 17.88 -14.32
C ASP A 51 -12.69 19.26 -13.99
N GLU A 52 -11.85 19.35 -12.96
CA GLU A 52 -11.17 20.59 -12.54
C GLU A 52 -10.03 20.97 -13.50
N PHE A 53 -9.07 20.07 -13.73
CA PHE A 53 -7.81 20.38 -14.43
C PHE A 53 -7.78 19.96 -15.89
N LYS A 54 -8.88 19.39 -16.42
CA LYS A 54 -9.03 18.87 -17.79
C LYS A 54 -8.00 17.81 -18.19
N ARG A 55 -7.31 17.22 -17.22
CA ARG A 55 -6.28 16.19 -17.39
C ARG A 55 -6.26 15.21 -16.22
N LEU A 56 -5.63 14.06 -16.40
CA LEU A 56 -5.32 13.14 -15.30
C LEU A 56 -3.89 13.39 -14.80
N PRO A 57 -3.57 13.03 -13.53
CA PRO A 57 -2.21 13.05 -13.06
C PRO A 57 -1.30 12.12 -13.87
N THR A 58 -0.05 12.54 -14.09
CA THR A 58 0.92 11.78 -14.88
C THR A 58 1.12 10.35 -14.37
N GLN A 59 1.21 10.16 -13.06
CA GLN A 59 1.38 8.85 -12.42
C GLN A 59 0.19 7.93 -12.69
N VAL A 60 -1.03 8.48 -12.72
CA VAL A 60 -2.23 7.72 -13.06
C VAL A 60 -2.14 7.21 -14.50
N MET A 61 -1.73 8.07 -15.44
CA MET A 61 -1.61 7.71 -16.85
C MET A 61 -0.53 6.65 -17.10
N ILE A 62 0.64 6.78 -16.47
CA ILE A 62 1.76 5.83 -16.63
C ILE A 62 1.38 4.43 -16.14
N TYR A 63 0.74 4.34 -14.97
CA TYR A 63 0.48 3.07 -14.29
C TYR A 63 -0.96 2.58 -14.42
N GLN A 64 -1.75 3.14 -15.36
CA GLN A 64 -3.16 2.82 -15.53
C GLN A 64 -3.41 1.33 -15.77
N SER A 65 -2.56 0.69 -16.58
CA SER A 65 -2.63 -0.73 -16.94
C SER A 65 -1.85 -1.65 -15.98
N GLY A 66 -1.18 -1.11 -14.97
CA GLY A 66 -0.27 -1.86 -14.11
C GLY A 66 -0.93 -2.74 -13.04
N GLY A 67 -2.26 -2.77 -12.98
CA GLY A 67 -3.02 -3.63 -12.07
C GLY A 67 -2.69 -3.44 -10.59
N PHE A 68 -2.74 -4.53 -9.81
CA PHE A 68 -2.50 -4.51 -8.37
C PHE A 68 -1.08 -4.09 -7.99
N PHE A 69 -0.06 -4.67 -8.64
CA PHE A 69 1.36 -4.46 -8.31
C PHE A 69 1.77 -2.99 -8.44
N PHE A 70 1.32 -2.30 -9.49
CA PHE A 70 1.62 -0.88 -9.68
C PHE A 70 0.56 0.05 -9.11
N SER A 71 -0.43 -0.47 -8.37
CA SER A 71 -1.51 0.37 -7.84
C SER A 71 -1.00 1.43 -6.87
N PHE A 72 0.06 1.17 -6.10
CA PHE A 72 0.63 2.18 -5.21
C PHE A 72 1.32 3.30 -6.01
N MET A 73 2.07 2.94 -7.06
CA MET A 73 2.71 3.91 -7.96
C MET A 73 1.67 4.75 -8.72
N ARG A 74 0.60 4.11 -9.21
CA ARG A 74 -0.55 4.78 -9.85
C ARG A 74 -1.20 5.81 -8.94
N ASP A 75 -1.39 5.45 -7.68
CA ASP A 75 -2.12 6.28 -6.70
C ASP A 75 -1.20 7.28 -5.98
N SER A 76 0.10 7.22 -6.24
CA SER A 76 1.13 7.99 -5.52
C SER A 76 0.92 9.50 -5.59
N PHE A 77 0.43 10.02 -6.71
CA PHE A 77 0.09 11.44 -6.84
C PHE A 77 -0.92 11.88 -5.78
N PHE A 78 -2.03 11.14 -5.63
CA PHE A 78 -3.08 11.47 -4.66
C PHE A 78 -2.61 11.26 -3.22
N ILE A 79 -1.79 10.22 -2.99
CA ILE A 79 -1.17 9.96 -1.69
C ILE A 79 -0.29 11.14 -1.26
N ILE A 80 0.62 11.56 -2.13
CA ILE A 80 1.56 12.64 -1.86
C ILE A 80 0.80 13.97 -1.70
N ALA A 81 -0.13 14.28 -2.62
CA ALA A 81 -0.95 15.49 -2.56
C ALA A 81 -1.71 15.61 -1.23
N LEU A 82 -2.29 14.51 -0.75
CA LEU A 82 -3.10 14.50 0.46
C LEU A 82 -2.26 14.59 1.75
N ILE A 83 -1.13 13.88 1.81
CA ILE A 83 -0.38 13.68 3.06
C ILE A 83 0.76 14.69 3.22
N ALA A 84 1.44 15.05 2.13
CA ALA A 84 2.61 15.90 2.19
C ALA A 84 2.24 17.39 2.35
N LYS A 85 3.18 18.18 2.87
CA LYS A 85 3.05 19.63 2.96
C LYS A 85 3.07 20.26 1.55
N GLU A 86 2.34 21.36 1.37
CA GLU A 86 2.50 22.21 0.17
C GLU A 86 3.92 22.78 0.11
N ASN A 87 4.49 22.89 -1.10
CA ASN A 87 5.87 23.33 -1.33
C ASN A 87 6.92 22.55 -0.50
N GLY A 88 6.63 21.30 -0.15
CA GLY A 88 7.55 20.40 0.53
C GLY A 88 8.42 19.62 -0.47
N TYR A 89 9.40 18.88 0.04
CA TYR A 89 10.29 18.07 -0.80
C TYR A 89 9.53 17.13 -1.74
N TYR A 90 8.53 16.41 -1.23
CA TYR A 90 7.74 15.45 -2.00
C TYR A 90 6.74 16.09 -2.97
N THR A 91 6.41 17.38 -2.79
CA THR A 91 5.42 18.11 -3.59
C THR A 91 6.04 19.20 -4.47
N ARG A 92 7.37 19.32 -4.49
CA ARG A 92 8.10 20.36 -5.24
C ARG A 92 7.79 20.35 -6.74
N ASP A 93 7.49 19.17 -7.28
CA ASP A 93 7.21 18.94 -8.70
C ASP A 93 5.70 18.91 -9.00
N MET A 94 4.85 19.23 -8.01
CA MET A 94 3.39 19.28 -8.12
C MET A 94 2.90 20.73 -8.10
N HIS A 95 1.83 21.02 -8.85
CA HIS A 95 1.27 22.37 -8.82
C HIS A 95 0.49 22.59 -7.52
N ASN A 96 0.64 23.76 -6.89
CA ASN A 96 0.01 24.02 -5.59
C ASN A 96 -1.52 23.96 -5.62
N ASP A 97 -2.14 24.35 -6.74
CA ASP A 97 -3.60 24.27 -6.90
C ASP A 97 -4.09 22.83 -6.94
N GLU A 98 -3.31 21.92 -7.55
CA GLU A 98 -3.63 20.47 -7.56
C GLU A 98 -3.54 19.87 -6.16
N ILE A 99 -2.52 20.27 -5.39
CA ILE A 99 -2.36 19.82 -3.99
C ILE A 99 -3.54 20.30 -3.15
N ARG A 100 -3.87 21.60 -3.25
CA ARG A 100 -4.99 22.20 -2.50
C ARG A 100 -6.32 21.60 -2.88
N PHE A 101 -6.56 21.34 -4.16
CA PHE A 101 -7.75 20.65 -4.64
C PHE A 101 -7.92 19.30 -3.94
N ILE A 102 -6.89 18.44 -3.93
CA ILE A 102 -6.95 17.13 -3.27
C ILE A 102 -7.16 17.25 -1.76
N LYS A 103 -6.51 18.22 -1.11
CA LYS A 103 -6.66 18.46 0.34
C LYS A 103 -8.05 18.96 0.72
N ASN A 104 -8.70 19.70 -0.17
CA ASN A 104 -10.04 20.26 0.04
C ASN A 104 -11.17 19.28 -0.31
N LEU A 105 -10.86 18.12 -0.89
CA LEU A 105 -11.87 17.09 -1.14
C LEU A 105 -12.48 16.58 0.18
N PRO A 106 -13.78 16.24 0.19
CA PRO A 106 -14.43 15.66 1.36
C PRO A 106 -13.67 14.43 1.89
N SER A 107 -13.56 14.32 3.22
CA SER A 107 -12.84 13.22 3.87
C SER A 107 -13.33 11.84 3.45
N LYS A 108 -14.64 11.69 3.22
CA LYS A 108 -15.26 10.46 2.71
C LYS A 108 -14.71 10.05 1.32
N THR A 109 -14.35 11.02 0.49
CA THR A 109 -13.78 10.80 -0.85
C THR A 109 -12.29 10.45 -0.79
N THR A 110 -11.57 10.91 0.23
CA THR A 110 -10.10 10.71 0.35
C THR A 110 -9.71 9.62 1.36
N GLN A 111 -10.66 9.06 2.11
CA GLN A 111 -10.42 8.05 3.14
C GLN A 111 -9.68 6.82 2.60
N TRP A 112 -10.00 6.39 1.38
CA TRP A 112 -9.36 5.23 0.74
C TRP A 112 -7.83 5.41 0.60
N ILE A 113 -7.36 6.65 0.39
CA ILE A 113 -5.94 7.00 0.28
C ILE A 113 -5.24 6.71 1.60
N LYS A 114 -5.82 7.22 2.70
CA LYS A 114 -5.27 7.02 4.06
C LYS A 114 -5.25 5.56 4.44
N THR A 115 -6.36 4.84 4.21
CA THR A 115 -6.45 3.40 4.48
C THR A 115 -5.43 2.61 3.66
N LYS A 116 -5.24 2.95 2.38
CA LYS A 116 -4.24 2.30 1.52
C LYS A 116 -2.83 2.48 2.07
N VAL A 117 -2.47 3.69 2.49
CA VAL A 117 -1.14 3.98 3.07
C VAL A 117 -0.91 3.19 4.35
N ILE A 118 -1.87 3.18 5.27
CA ILE A 118 -1.75 2.44 6.55
C ILE A 118 -1.54 0.94 6.29
N ILE A 119 -2.36 0.34 5.42
CA ILE A 119 -2.25 -1.09 5.10
C ILE A 119 -0.91 -1.39 4.41
N THR A 120 -0.45 -0.51 3.52
CA THR A 120 0.84 -0.68 2.82
C THR A 120 2.01 -0.60 3.80
N ILE A 121 2.00 0.34 4.75
CA ILE A 121 3.04 0.46 5.80
C ILE A 121 3.04 -0.79 6.68
N PHE A 122 1.87 -1.24 7.12
CA PHE A 122 1.75 -2.46 7.92
C PHE A 122 2.30 -3.69 7.16
N SER A 123 1.98 -3.82 5.88
CA SER A 123 2.50 -4.89 5.03
C SER A 123 4.03 -4.81 4.91
N PHE A 124 4.57 -3.62 4.64
CA PHE A 124 6.01 -3.41 4.55
C PHE A 124 6.74 -3.80 5.85
N ILE A 125 6.24 -3.38 7.01
CA ILE A 125 6.79 -3.75 8.33
C ILE A 125 6.73 -5.27 8.55
N SER A 126 5.64 -5.91 8.14
CA SER A 126 5.48 -7.37 8.27
C SER A 126 6.55 -8.11 7.46
N TYR A 127 6.76 -7.70 6.20
CA TYR A 127 7.82 -8.26 5.35
C TYR A 127 9.22 -7.98 5.89
N LEU A 128 9.47 -6.75 6.35
CA LEU A 128 10.78 -6.37 6.89
C LEU A 128 11.13 -7.16 8.14
N THR A 129 10.17 -7.34 9.06
CA THR A 129 10.36 -8.14 10.28
C THR A 129 10.68 -9.59 9.94
N ALA A 130 9.92 -10.21 9.02
CA ALA A 130 10.18 -11.58 8.58
C ALA A 130 11.57 -11.71 7.95
N PHE A 131 11.96 -10.76 7.10
CA PHE A 131 13.27 -10.76 6.45
C PHE A 131 14.43 -10.60 7.44
N ILE A 132 14.33 -9.66 8.38
CA ILE A 132 15.34 -9.46 9.41
C ILE A 132 15.48 -10.72 10.27
N PHE A 133 14.37 -11.31 10.73
CA PHE A 133 14.40 -12.53 11.54
C PHE A 133 15.08 -13.69 10.80
N TYR A 134 14.76 -13.87 9.52
CA TYR A 134 15.42 -14.88 8.69
C TYR A 134 16.94 -14.66 8.64
N LEU A 135 17.38 -13.42 8.40
CA LEU A 135 18.80 -13.11 8.30
C LEU A 135 19.56 -13.27 9.63
N THR A 136 18.93 -12.93 10.75
CA THR A 136 19.62 -12.89 12.06
C THR A 136 19.51 -14.19 12.86
N VAL A 137 18.44 -14.97 12.69
CA VAL A 137 18.13 -16.14 13.53
C VAL A 137 18.18 -17.46 12.77
N ILE A 138 17.74 -17.49 11.50
CA ILE A 138 17.63 -18.75 10.72
C ILE A 138 18.87 -18.98 9.85
N ARG A 139 19.33 -17.95 9.15
CA ARG A 139 20.47 -18.05 8.24
C ARG A 139 21.82 -18.10 8.97
N ASN A 140 21.89 -17.40 10.10
CA ASN A 140 23.11 -17.20 10.88
C ASN A 140 23.31 -18.35 11.86
#